data_AF-A0A1B6KSA8-F1
#
_entry.id   AF-A0A1B6KSA8-F1
#
_cell.length_a   1.000
_cell.length_b   1.000
_cell.length_c   1.000
_cell.angle_alpha   90.00
_cell.angle_beta   90.00
_cell.angle_gamma   90.00
#
_symmetry.space_group_name_H-M   'P 1'
#
loop_
_entity.id
_entity.type
_entity.pdbx_description
1 polymer ?
#
loop_
_entity_poly.entity_id
_entity_poly.type
_entity_poly.pdbx_seq_one_letter_code
_entity_poly.pdbx_strand_id
1 'polypeptide(L)'
;MLSPCTLLVVAITLGDTGLQYTNGIPESWYHDQGKIDANSPRYIIYSNSKNTDGNCVNTISVGGRGISDTFKVPCSRVSNMNSLTTDTPSMVVGDKNTFCLYSDTLSTLVVIDDGKCTRRTYTTTGDNTTSVSTPMTTDECSAVIQKIADEEEKSKKYWEEWNREFEEEMKKQYPTGYPFDY
;
A
#
# COMPACT_ATOMS: atom_id res chain seq x y z
N MET A 1 -15.38 29.03 6.03
CA MET A 1 -15.11 28.27 4.79
C MET A 1 -13.89 27.41 5.07
N LEU A 2 -14.06 26.10 5.24
CA LEU A 2 -12.97 25.15 5.43
C LEU A 2 -12.82 24.38 4.11
N SER A 3 -11.66 24.50 3.49
CA SER A 3 -11.19 23.80 2.29
C SER A 3 -9.67 23.67 2.43
N PRO A 4 -8.98 22.62 1.94
CA PRO A 4 -9.42 21.32 1.41
C PRO A 4 -9.02 20.16 2.34
N CYS A 5 -9.48 18.96 2.00
CA CYS A 5 -9.23 17.71 2.71
C CYS A 5 -7.75 17.50 3.05
N THR A 6 -7.45 17.27 4.34
CA THR A 6 -6.14 16.81 4.79
C THR A 6 -5.80 15.51 4.07
N LEU A 7 -4.74 15.61 3.28
CA LEU A 7 -4.26 14.64 2.34
C LEU A 7 -3.23 13.79 3.09
N LEU A 8 -3.57 12.53 3.37
CA LEU A 8 -2.74 11.63 4.16
C LEU A 8 -2.06 10.62 3.21
N VAL A 9 -1.02 11.05 2.52
CA VAL A 9 -0.05 10.13 1.91
C VAL A 9 0.76 9.57 3.08
N VAL A 10 0.84 8.25 3.22
CA VAL A 10 1.67 7.60 4.24
C VAL A 10 2.68 6.72 3.51
N ALA A 11 3.96 7.08 3.59
CA ALA A 11 5.05 6.18 3.23
C ALA A 11 5.54 5.51 4.52
N ILE A 12 5.30 4.20 4.65
CA ILE A 12 5.79 3.42 5.80
C ILE A 12 6.99 2.60 5.32
N THR A 13 8.16 2.89 5.85
CA THR A 13 9.36 2.05 5.71
C THR A 13 9.33 1.00 6.82
N LEU A 14 9.19 -0.28 6.46
CA LEU A 14 9.19 -1.39 7.43
C LEU A 14 10.60 -1.63 7.98
N GLY A 15 10.87 -1.15 9.20
CA GLY A 15 12.11 -1.42 9.92
C GLY A 15 12.14 -2.78 10.64
N ASP A 16 10.98 -3.30 11.08
CA ASP A 16 10.84 -4.66 11.61
C ASP A 16 9.36 -5.10 11.63
N THR A 17 9.15 -6.42 11.54
CA THR A 17 7.90 -7.18 11.31
C THR A 17 6.54 -6.48 11.53
N GLY A 18 5.90 -6.10 10.42
CA GLY A 18 4.44 -5.90 10.32
C GLY A 18 4.03 -4.50 9.87
N LEU A 19 3.27 -4.44 8.77
CA LEU A 19 2.61 -3.21 8.32
C LEU A 19 1.16 -3.22 8.80
N GLN A 20 0.79 -2.28 9.68
CA GLN A 20 -0.60 -2.00 10.01
C GLN A 20 -1.00 -0.69 9.33
N TYR A 21 -1.86 -0.78 8.31
CA TYR A 21 -2.40 0.41 7.64
C TYR A 21 -3.91 0.49 7.83
N THR A 22 -4.38 1.52 8.55
CA THR A 22 -5.80 1.78 8.80
C THR A 22 -6.15 3.21 8.38
N ASN A 23 -6.86 3.36 7.25
CA ASN A 23 -7.53 4.61 6.90
C ASN A 23 -8.96 4.62 7.48
N GLY A 24 -9.10 4.77 8.80
CA GLY A 24 -10.41 4.84 9.49
C GLY A 24 -10.28 5.26 10.96
N ILE A 25 -11.22 6.09 11.43
CA ILE A 25 -11.32 6.65 12.80
C ILE A 25 -11.41 5.52 13.86
N PRO A 26 -10.80 5.66 15.06
CA PRO A 26 -10.56 4.54 15.95
C PRO A 26 -11.76 4.29 16.87
N GLU A 27 -12.50 3.19 16.68
CA GLU A 27 -13.32 2.62 17.78
C GLU A 27 -13.78 1.15 17.62
N SER A 28 -13.52 0.44 16.51
CA SER A 28 -13.92 -0.97 16.33
C SER A 28 -12.75 -1.94 16.12
N TRP A 29 -11.75 -1.87 17.00
CA TRP A 29 -10.43 -2.53 16.88
C TRP A 29 -10.45 -4.08 16.84
N TYR A 30 -11.57 -4.75 17.15
CA TYR A 30 -11.68 -6.22 17.18
C TYR A 30 -12.88 -6.81 16.42
N HIS A 31 -13.75 -5.98 15.85
CA HIS A 31 -15.00 -6.39 15.17
C HIS A 31 -15.14 -5.84 13.74
N ASP A 32 -14.05 -5.42 13.11
CA ASP A 32 -14.14 -4.85 11.79
C ASP A 32 -14.40 -5.94 10.74
N GLN A 33 -15.68 -6.12 10.37
CA GLN A 33 -16.04 -6.77 9.11
C GLN A 33 -15.39 -6.08 7.90
N GLY A 34 -14.88 -4.85 8.06
CA GLY A 34 -14.07 -4.13 7.08
C GLY A 34 -12.70 -4.75 6.78
N LYS A 35 -12.23 -5.76 7.53
CA LYS A 35 -10.95 -6.46 7.26
C LYS A 35 -10.83 -6.97 5.83
N ILE A 36 -11.96 -7.27 5.18
CA ILE A 36 -12.02 -7.84 3.84
C ILE A 36 -13.31 -7.38 3.13
N ASP A 37 -13.83 -6.18 3.45
CA ASP A 37 -15.00 -5.67 2.74
C ASP A 37 -14.56 -5.26 1.33
N ALA A 38 -14.81 -6.15 0.36
CA ALA A 38 -14.57 -5.87 -1.05
C ALA A 38 -15.29 -4.58 -1.50
N ASN A 39 -16.38 -4.16 -0.85
CA ASN A 39 -17.13 -2.98 -1.26
C ASN A 39 -16.60 -1.67 -0.65
N SER A 40 -15.57 -1.71 0.20
CA SER A 40 -14.96 -0.50 0.76
C SER A 40 -14.49 0.44 -0.36
N PRO A 41 -14.76 1.76 -0.27
CA PRO A 41 -14.29 2.72 -1.29
C PRO A 41 -12.76 2.92 -1.27
N ARG A 42 -12.08 2.44 -0.22
CA ARG A 42 -10.64 2.56 0.03
C ARG A 42 -9.99 1.18 0.02
N TYR A 43 -8.70 1.11 -0.31
CA TYR A 43 -7.92 -0.09 -0.06
C TYR A 43 -7.62 -0.24 1.43
N ILE A 44 -7.71 -1.47 1.93
CA ILE A 44 -7.37 -1.88 3.28
C ILE A 44 -6.28 -2.94 3.15
N ILE A 45 -5.13 -2.70 3.78
CA ILE A 45 -3.97 -3.57 3.69
C ILE A 45 -3.62 -4.02 5.09
N TYR A 46 -3.51 -5.33 5.26
CA TYR A 46 -3.08 -5.95 6.50
C TYR A 46 -1.88 -6.83 6.22
N SER A 47 -0.80 -6.65 6.98
CA SER A 47 0.37 -7.51 6.90
C SER A 47 0.76 -8.05 8.27
N ASN A 48 0.99 -9.36 8.35
CA ASN A 48 1.44 -10.02 9.57
C ASN A 48 2.50 -11.08 9.25
N SER A 49 3.65 -10.97 9.92
CA SER A 49 4.75 -11.91 9.77
C SER A 49 4.74 -12.94 10.90
N LYS A 50 4.91 -14.21 10.55
CA LYS A 50 5.01 -15.32 11.50
C LYS A 50 6.16 -16.24 11.13
N ASN A 51 6.94 -16.62 12.13
CA ASN A 51 7.92 -17.70 11.99
C ASN A 51 7.20 -19.05 12.09
N THR A 52 7.34 -19.87 11.06
CA THR A 52 6.82 -21.26 11.02
C THR A 52 7.96 -22.17 10.59
N ASP A 53 8.31 -23.15 11.41
CA ASP A 53 9.35 -24.16 11.12
C ASP A 53 10.70 -23.57 10.67
N GLY A 54 11.15 -22.51 11.36
CA GLY A 54 12.43 -21.83 11.07
C GLY A 54 12.39 -20.87 9.88
N ASN A 55 11.27 -20.77 9.16
CA ASN A 55 11.11 -19.85 8.04
C ASN A 55 10.09 -18.75 8.37
N CYS A 56 10.48 -17.50 8.17
CA CYS A 56 9.59 -16.35 8.32
C CYS A 56 8.69 -16.23 7.07
N VAL A 57 7.37 -16.23 7.30
CA VAL A 57 6.37 -16.00 6.26
C VAL A 57 5.54 -14.77 6.62
N ASN A 58 5.43 -13.84 5.68
CA ASN A 58 4.55 -12.69 5.78
C ASN A 58 3.22 -13.01 5.08
N THR A 59 2.11 -12.79 5.78
CA THR A 59 0.76 -12.84 5.21
C THR A 59 0.34 -11.42 4.92
N ILE A 60 0.04 -11.13 3.65
CA ILE A 60 -0.43 -9.82 3.19
C ILE A 60 -1.86 -9.99 2.68
N SER A 61 -2.82 -9.32 3.29
CA SER A 61 -4.22 -9.31 2.87
C SER A 61 -4.56 -7.93 2.32
N VAL A 62 -5.27 -7.93 1.18
CA VAL A 62 -5.77 -6.72 0.52
C VAL A 62 -7.28 -6.81 0.40
N GLY A 63 -7.97 -5.79 0.87
CA GLY A 63 -9.41 -5.63 0.80
C GLY A 63 -9.82 -4.27 0.24
N GLY A 64 -11.07 -4.17 -0.22
CA GLY A 64 -11.67 -2.94 -0.72
C GLY A 64 -11.58 -2.76 -2.23
N ARG A 65 -12.40 -1.85 -2.75
CA ARG A 65 -12.47 -1.48 -4.17
C ARG A 65 -12.70 -2.66 -5.11
N GLY A 66 -13.50 -3.61 -4.67
CA GLY A 66 -13.86 -4.86 -5.34
C GLY A 66 -12.87 -6.00 -5.11
N ILE A 67 -11.81 -5.80 -4.33
CA ILE A 67 -10.72 -6.76 -4.11
C ILE A 67 -10.86 -7.42 -2.73
N SER A 68 -10.57 -8.71 -2.68
CA SER A 68 -10.48 -9.52 -1.47
C SER A 68 -9.49 -10.65 -1.74
N ASP A 69 -8.25 -10.51 -1.26
CA ASP A 69 -7.20 -11.49 -1.51
C ASP A 69 -6.19 -11.57 -0.35
N THR A 70 -5.45 -12.67 -0.29
CA THR A 70 -4.40 -12.91 0.70
C THR A 70 -3.22 -13.66 0.09
N PHE A 71 -2.02 -13.12 0.31
CA PHE A 71 -0.76 -13.62 -0.19
C PHE A 71 0.11 -14.07 0.97
N LYS A 72 0.78 -15.21 0.81
CA LYS A 72 1.80 -15.70 1.74
C LYS A 72 3.14 -15.64 1.03
N VAL A 73 4.04 -14.81 1.52
CA VAL A 73 5.34 -14.53 0.88
C VAL A 73 6.45 -14.70 1.91
N PRO A 74 7.59 -15.32 1.57
CA PRO A 74 8.75 -15.36 2.47
C PRO A 74 9.16 -13.96 2.90
N CYS A 75 9.46 -13.74 4.19
CA CYS A 75 9.79 -12.41 4.71
C CYS A 75 10.99 -11.77 4.00
N SER A 76 11.94 -12.57 3.50
CA SER A 76 13.10 -12.11 2.73
C SER A 76 12.75 -11.40 1.41
N ARG A 77 11.55 -11.65 0.85
CA ARG A 77 11.11 -11.02 -0.41
C ARG A 77 10.32 -9.73 -0.17
N VAL A 78 9.97 -9.47 1.09
CA VAL A 78 9.10 -8.39 1.55
C VAL A 78 9.75 -7.58 2.69
N SER A 79 11.06 -7.76 2.87
CA SER A 79 11.87 -6.89 3.72
C SER A 79 11.99 -5.52 3.05
N ASN A 80 11.82 -4.42 3.79
CA ASN A 80 11.89 -3.05 3.28
C ASN A 80 10.85 -2.73 2.19
N MET A 81 9.65 -3.32 2.24
CA MET A 81 8.58 -2.92 1.32
C MET A 81 8.19 -1.46 1.54
N ASN A 82 8.03 -0.74 0.45
CA ASN A 82 7.25 0.50 0.45
C ASN A 82 5.77 0.15 0.28
N SER A 83 4.92 0.80 1.06
CA SER A 83 3.49 0.82 0.80
C SER A 83 3.10 2.25 0.51
N LEU A 84 2.50 2.46 -0.67
CA LEU A 84 2.03 3.75 -1.12
C LEU A 84 0.54 3.64 -1.43
N THR A 85 -0.26 4.45 -0.75
CA THR A 85 -1.61 4.78 -1.17
C THR A 85 -1.61 6.27 -1.47
N THR A 86 -1.81 6.63 -2.73
CA THR A 86 -1.80 8.01 -3.21
C THR A 86 -3.22 8.59 -3.25
N ASP A 87 -3.38 9.87 -3.58
CA ASP A 87 -4.70 10.52 -3.73
C ASP A 87 -5.43 10.07 -5.00
N THR A 88 -4.65 9.58 -5.96
CA THR A 88 -5.12 8.73 -7.04
C THR A 88 -5.59 7.41 -6.43
N PRO A 89 -6.67 6.78 -6.93
CA PRO A 89 -7.23 5.53 -6.37
C PRO A 89 -6.32 4.32 -6.66
N SER A 90 -5.02 4.51 -6.52
CA SER A 90 -3.94 3.57 -6.72
C SER A 90 -3.36 3.10 -5.39
N MET A 91 -2.98 1.84 -5.40
CA MET A 91 -2.29 1.16 -4.31
C MET A 91 -1.05 0.50 -4.87
N VAL A 92 0.08 0.70 -4.20
CA VAL A 92 1.33 -0.04 -4.40
C VAL A 92 1.71 -0.66 -3.06
N VAL A 93 1.91 -1.98 -3.01
CA VAL A 93 2.40 -2.69 -1.82
C VAL A 93 3.55 -3.59 -2.25
N GLY A 94 4.77 -3.19 -1.94
CA GLY A 94 5.95 -4.04 -2.11
C GLY A 94 7.06 -3.45 -2.96
N ASP A 95 7.86 -4.35 -3.53
CA ASP A 95 8.96 -4.04 -4.45
C ASP A 95 8.71 -4.76 -5.78
N LYS A 96 8.61 -3.98 -6.86
CA LYS A 96 8.36 -4.47 -8.22
C LYS A 96 9.40 -5.48 -8.73
N ASN A 97 10.58 -5.53 -8.13
CA ASN A 97 11.64 -6.46 -8.49
C ASN A 97 11.52 -7.83 -7.79
N THR A 98 10.82 -7.90 -6.66
CA THR A 98 10.63 -9.15 -5.90
C THR A 98 9.15 -9.52 -5.88
N PHE A 99 8.36 -8.83 -5.08
CA PHE A 99 6.93 -9.02 -4.93
C PHE A 99 6.25 -7.67 -4.75
N CYS A 100 5.30 -7.36 -5.64
CA CYS A 100 4.53 -6.12 -5.59
C CYS A 100 3.07 -6.37 -5.94
N LEU A 101 2.19 -5.69 -5.21
CA LEU A 101 0.77 -5.61 -5.51
C LEU A 101 0.47 -4.21 -6.02
N TYR A 102 -0.20 -4.12 -7.16
CA TYR A 102 -0.62 -2.87 -7.76
C TYR A 102 -2.09 -2.89 -8.13
N SER A 103 -2.82 -1.82 -7.82
CA SER A 103 -4.21 -1.65 -8.25
C SER A 103 -4.51 -0.19 -8.44
N ASP A 104 -4.98 0.21 -9.62
CA ASP A 104 -5.48 1.56 -9.95
C ASP A 104 -6.95 1.55 -10.41
N THR A 105 -7.55 0.36 -10.49
CA THR A 105 -8.87 0.12 -11.08
C THR A 105 -9.72 -0.74 -10.16
N LEU A 106 -11.04 -0.58 -10.24
CA LEU A 106 -11.97 -1.37 -9.42
C LEU A 106 -11.89 -2.86 -9.78
N SER A 107 -12.01 -3.70 -8.77
CA SER A 107 -12.07 -5.16 -8.85
C SER A 107 -10.90 -5.79 -9.62
N THR A 108 -9.75 -5.12 -9.67
CA THR A 108 -8.58 -5.60 -10.42
C THR A 108 -7.32 -5.42 -9.60
N LEU A 109 -6.52 -6.48 -9.46
CA LEU A 109 -5.23 -6.45 -8.79
C LEU A 109 -4.17 -6.99 -9.73
N VAL A 110 -3.08 -6.26 -9.93
CA VAL A 110 -1.88 -6.79 -10.58
C VAL A 110 -0.93 -7.31 -9.50
N VAL A 111 -0.54 -8.57 -9.64
CA VAL A 111 0.47 -9.22 -8.81
C VAL A 111 1.73 -9.34 -9.63
N ILE A 112 2.81 -8.71 -9.17
CA ILE A 112 4.15 -8.82 -9.74
C ILE A 112 4.94 -9.77 -8.85
N ASP A 113 5.47 -10.84 -9.43
CA ASP A 113 6.23 -11.87 -8.73
C ASP A 113 7.46 -12.24 -9.58
N ASP A 114 8.64 -11.89 -9.11
CA ASP A 114 9.93 -12.05 -9.81
C ASP A 114 9.88 -11.55 -11.27
N GLY A 115 9.37 -10.34 -11.45
CA GLY A 115 9.27 -9.67 -12.76
C GLY A 115 8.14 -10.18 -13.67
N LYS A 116 7.33 -11.15 -13.22
CA LYS A 116 6.15 -11.61 -13.96
C LYS A 116 4.89 -10.95 -13.42
N CYS A 117 4.10 -10.35 -14.32
CA CYS A 117 2.82 -9.75 -13.95
C CYS A 117 1.65 -10.70 -14.21
N THR A 118 0.78 -10.84 -13.23
CA THR A 118 -0.53 -11.51 -13.35
C THR A 118 -1.62 -10.53 -12.98
N ARG A 119 -2.62 -10.36 -13.85
CA ARG A 119 -3.83 -9.58 -13.54
C ARG A 119 -4.85 -10.51 -12.90
N ARG A 120 -5.33 -10.16 -11.72
CA ARG A 120 -6.47 -10.79 -11.05
C ARG A 120 -7.68 -9.88 -11.19
N THR A 121 -8.78 -10.40 -11.73
CA THR A 121 -10.06 -9.70 -11.78
C THR A 121 -11.04 -10.37 -10.85
N TYR A 122 -11.69 -9.59 -10.01
CA TYR A 122 -12.57 -10.05 -8.94
C TYR A 122 -14.03 -9.84 -9.30
N THR A 123 -14.88 -10.76 -8.86
CA THR A 123 -16.34 -10.63 -8.93
C THR A 123 -16.91 -10.93 -7.56
N THR A 124 -17.61 -9.95 -7.00
CA THR A 124 -18.30 -10.06 -5.71
C THR A 124 -19.79 -10.24 -5.94
N THR A 125 -20.39 -11.26 -5.34
CA THR A 125 -21.83 -11.53 -5.39
C THR A 125 -22.30 -11.91 -3.99
N GLY A 126 -23.08 -11.01 -3.36
CA GLY A 126 -23.38 -11.13 -1.94
C GLY A 126 -22.09 -11.11 -1.12
N ASP A 127 -21.93 -12.10 -0.23
CA ASP A 127 -20.76 -12.22 0.65
C ASP A 127 -19.59 -13.01 0.00
N ASN A 128 -19.75 -13.47 -1.25
CA ASN A 128 -18.74 -14.28 -1.93
C ASN A 128 -17.97 -13.44 -2.95
N THR A 129 -16.65 -13.40 -2.82
CA THR A 129 -15.74 -12.85 -3.83
C THR A 129 -14.96 -13.98 -4.49
N THR A 130 -14.96 -13.99 -5.82
CA THR A 130 -14.17 -14.91 -6.64
C THR A 130 -13.19 -14.13 -7.50
N SER A 131 -12.10 -14.76 -7.95
CA SER A 131 -11.12 -14.12 -8.81
C SER A 131 -10.69 -15.01 -9.98
N VAL A 132 -10.37 -14.38 -11.10
CA VAL A 132 -9.76 -15.00 -12.29
C VAL A 132 -8.39 -14.39 -12.49
N SER A 133 -7.37 -15.24 -12.63
CA SER A 133 -5.99 -14.83 -12.87
C SER A 133 -5.63 -14.97 -14.35
N THR A 134 -5.13 -13.90 -14.95
CA THR A 134 -4.70 -13.86 -16.34
C THR A 134 -3.24 -13.38 -16.40
N PRO A 135 -2.30 -14.19 -16.94
CA PRO A 135 -0.94 -13.73 -17.20
C PRO A 135 -0.96 -12.52 -18.12
N MET A 136 -0.18 -11.50 -17.79
CA MET A 136 -0.06 -10.31 -18.63
C MET A 136 1.03 -10.50 -19.68
N THR A 137 0.86 -9.83 -20.81
CA THR A 137 1.94 -9.74 -21.81
C THR A 137 3.10 -8.89 -21.27
N THR A 138 4.28 -9.01 -21.89
CA THR A 138 5.46 -8.24 -21.51
C THR A 138 5.22 -6.72 -21.60
N ASP A 139 4.51 -6.27 -22.62
CA ASP A 139 4.22 -4.84 -22.82
C ASP A 139 3.25 -4.33 -21.75
N GLU A 140 2.20 -5.10 -21.44
CA GLU A 140 1.28 -4.74 -20.35
C GLU A 140 1.97 -4.71 -18.99
N CYS A 141 2.88 -5.67 -18.73
CA CYS A 141 3.64 -5.73 -17.48
C CYS A 141 4.58 -4.53 -17.36
N SER A 142 5.32 -4.20 -18.43
CA SER A 142 6.20 -3.03 -18.49
C SER A 142 5.45 -1.73 -18.26
N ALA A 143 4.24 -1.59 -18.83
CA ALA A 143 3.40 -0.43 -18.62
C ALA A 143 2.97 -0.28 -17.15
N VAL A 144 2.64 -1.39 -16.46
CA VAL A 144 2.33 -1.37 -15.02
C VAL A 144 3.55 -1.00 -14.18
N ILE A 145 4.72 -1.57 -14.49
CA ILE A 145 5.97 -1.26 -13.79
C ILE A 145 6.31 0.23 -13.92
N GLN A 146 6.08 0.82 -15.09
CA GLN A 146 6.26 2.26 -15.29
C GLN A 146 5.28 3.08 -14.45
N LYS A 147 3.99 2.71 -14.43
CA LYS A 147 3.00 3.38 -13.58
C LYS A 147 3.38 3.34 -12.09
N ILE A 148 3.91 2.21 -11.62
CA ILE A 148 4.41 2.09 -10.23
C ILE A 148 5.55 3.07 -10.00
N ALA A 149 6.52 3.16 -10.92
CA ALA A 149 7.63 4.10 -10.82
C ALA A 149 7.15 5.57 -10.80
N ASP A 150 6.15 5.90 -11.61
CA ASP A 150 5.57 7.26 -11.65
C ASP A 150 4.88 7.61 -10.32
N GLU A 151 4.17 6.67 -9.69
CA GLU A 151 3.54 6.86 -8.37
C GLU A 151 4.59 6.97 -7.24
N GLU A 152 5.67 6.17 -7.31
CA GLU A 152 6.82 6.29 -6.41
C GLU A 152 7.49 7.67 -6.50
N GLU A 153 7.70 8.19 -7.73
CA GLU A 153 8.29 9.50 -7.96
C GLU A 153 7.38 10.64 -7.46
N LYS A 154 6.07 10.57 -7.73
CA LYS A 154 5.09 11.53 -7.22
C LYS A 154 5.09 11.56 -5.69
N SER A 155 5.05 10.39 -5.04
CA SER A 155 5.09 10.30 -3.59
C SER A 155 6.37 10.88 -3.02
N LYS A 156 7.53 10.59 -3.64
CA LYS A 156 8.81 11.16 -3.24
C LYS A 156 8.81 12.68 -3.32
N LYS A 157 8.36 13.26 -4.44
CA LYS A 157 8.28 14.73 -4.61
C LYS A 157 7.37 15.37 -3.56
N TYR A 158 6.22 14.76 -3.29
CA TYR A 158 5.30 15.22 -2.26
C TYR A 158 5.98 15.27 -0.88
N TRP A 159 6.67 14.20 -0.48
CA TRP A 159 7.37 14.16 0.81
C TRP A 159 8.55 15.12 0.90
N GLU A 160 9.30 15.30 -0.19
CA GLU A 160 10.37 16.30 -0.27
C GLU A 160 9.83 17.72 -0.09
N GLU A 161 8.71 18.05 -0.73
CA GLU A 161 8.04 19.35 -0.60
C GLU A 161 7.47 19.54 0.81
N TRP A 162 6.76 18.55 1.34
CA TRP A 162 6.24 18.59 2.70
C TRP A 162 7.35 18.76 3.74
N ASN A 163 8.45 18.02 3.63
CA ASN A 163 9.59 18.15 4.55
C ASN A 163 10.19 19.55 4.50
N ARG A 164 10.34 20.13 3.30
CA ARG A 164 10.85 21.50 3.14
C ARG A 164 9.91 22.51 3.80
N GLU A 165 8.62 22.44 3.53
CA GLU A 165 7.62 23.33 4.13
C GLU A 165 7.56 23.18 5.65
N PHE A 166 7.59 21.94 6.15
CA PHE A 166 7.63 21.65 7.58
C PHE A 166 8.87 22.23 8.24
N GLU A 167 10.06 22.05 7.65
CA GLU A 167 11.30 22.65 8.16
C GLU A 167 11.25 24.17 8.19
N GLU A 168 10.71 24.81 7.14
CA GLU A 168 10.57 26.26 7.08
C GLU A 168 9.61 26.78 8.16
N GLU A 169 8.47 26.14 8.36
CA GLU A 169 7.51 26.50 9.41
C GLU A 169 8.09 26.25 10.81
N MET A 170 8.80 25.14 11.03
CA MET A 170 9.47 24.86 12.31
C MET A 170 10.57 25.87 12.60
N LYS A 171 11.36 26.30 11.61
CA LYS A 171 12.36 27.38 11.77
C LYS A 171 11.72 28.73 12.10
N LYS A 172 10.55 29.05 11.51
CA LYS A 172 9.80 30.27 11.86
C LYS A 172 9.26 30.23 13.29
N GLN A 173 8.73 29.09 13.71
CA GLN A 173 8.09 28.93 15.01
C GLN A 173 9.09 28.72 16.16
N TYR A 174 10.25 28.11 15.88
CA TYR A 174 11.31 27.79 16.84
C TYR A 174 12.70 28.23 16.33
N PRO A 175 12.94 29.54 16.13
CA PRO A 175 14.14 30.06 15.46
C PRO A 175 15.45 29.82 16.21
N THR A 176 15.41 29.51 17.51
CA THR A 176 16.59 29.29 18.36
C THR A 176 16.85 27.83 18.75
N GLY A 177 16.12 26.85 18.17
CA GLY A 177 16.19 25.46 18.64
C GLY A 177 15.89 24.38 17.62
N TYR A 178 15.90 24.67 16.31
CA TYR A 178 15.78 23.67 15.25
C TYR A 178 17.05 23.62 14.37
N PRO A 179 17.57 22.43 14.02
CA PRO A 179 17.13 21.12 14.53
C PRO A 179 17.44 21.03 16.02
N PHE A 180 16.65 20.25 16.78
CA PHE A 180 16.84 20.16 18.23
C PHE A 180 18.26 19.67 18.53
N ASP A 181 19.15 20.59 18.89
CA ASP A 181 20.49 20.28 19.36
C ASP A 181 20.34 19.55 20.70
N TYR A 182 20.49 18.22 20.67
CA TYR A 182 20.67 17.37 21.84
C TYR A 182 22.16 17.11 22.07
#